data_AF-A0A5C4SFU6-F1
#
_entry.id   AF-A0A5C4SFU6-F1
#
_cell.length_a   1.000
_cell.length_b   1.000
_cell.length_c   1.000
_cell.angle_alpha   90.00
_cell.angle_beta   90.00
_cell.angle_gamma   90.00
#
_symmetry.space_group_name_H-M   'P 1'
#
loop_
_entity.id
_entity.type
_entity.pdbx_description
1 polymer ?
#
loop_
_entity_poly.entity_id
_entity_poly.type
_entity_poly.pdbx_seq_one_letter_code
_entity_poly.pdbx_strand_id
1 'polypeptide(L)'
;MTDHHDNFDDIEALFREARDARPVVSERLTSAILADAAAQQAHWQAPPLPPQDGSVRRGPLAALVSALGGWVSVGGLVTASCTGLWIGLWVGIAGPEVVMNAAGLGTLSDASAMVSGDDYAAYETFDLATVLAEDMQ
;
A
#
# COMPACT_ATOMS: atom_id res chain seq x y z
N MET A 1 19.01 -26.51 -3.38
CA MET A 1 19.78 -26.34 -2.14
C MET A 1 20.66 -25.12 -2.37
N THR A 2 20.39 -24.04 -1.64
CA THR A 2 20.49 -22.64 -2.10
C THR A 2 21.89 -22.05 -1.97
N ASP A 3 22.44 -21.59 -3.09
CA ASP A 3 23.75 -20.91 -3.26
C ASP A 3 23.67 -19.40 -2.95
N HIS A 4 22.98 -19.03 -1.85
CA HIS A 4 22.66 -17.63 -1.51
C HIS A 4 23.22 -17.18 -0.15
N HIS A 5 23.98 -18.02 0.53
CA HIS A 5 24.57 -17.70 1.84
C HIS A 5 25.83 -16.83 1.72
N ASP A 6 26.64 -17.06 0.68
CA ASP A 6 27.91 -16.36 0.47
C ASP A 6 27.74 -14.85 0.31
N ASN A 7 26.66 -14.41 -0.35
CA ASN A 7 26.41 -12.99 -0.60
C ASN A 7 26.05 -12.21 0.68
N PHE A 8 25.46 -12.85 1.69
CA PHE A 8 25.19 -12.18 2.97
C PHE A 8 26.44 -12.06 3.83
N ASP A 9 27.30 -13.08 3.79
CA ASP A 9 28.58 -13.07 4.51
C ASP A 9 29.55 -12.02 3.96
N ASP A 10 29.58 -11.84 2.63
CA ASP A 10 30.35 -10.78 1.97
C ASP A 10 29.87 -9.37 2.37
N ILE A 11 28.55 -9.16 2.46
CA ILE A 11 27.96 -7.88 2.87
C ILE A 11 28.25 -7.59 4.34
N GLU A 12 28.17 -8.60 5.23
CA GLU A 12 28.53 -8.42 6.63
C GLU A 12 30.01 -8.11 6.82
N ALA A 13 30.89 -8.69 5.99
CA ALA A 13 32.31 -8.35 5.96
C ALA A 13 32.54 -6.87 5.58
N LEU A 14 31.86 -6.38 4.53
CA LEU A 14 31.93 -4.98 4.09
C LEU A 14 31.40 -4.02 5.16
N PHE A 15 30.32 -4.37 5.86
CA PHE A 15 29.80 -3.55 6.97
C PHE A 15 30.73 -3.53 8.18
N ARG A 16 31.42 -4.63 8.47
CA ARG A 16 32.43 -4.68 9.52
C ARG A 16 33.59 -3.75 9.20
N GLU A 17 34.12 -3.80 7.98
CA GLU A 17 35.18 -2.91 7.52
C GLU A 17 34.76 -1.42 7.61
N ALA A 18 33.54 -1.10 7.18
CA ALA A 18 33.02 0.27 7.25
C ALA A 18 32.85 0.79 8.69
N ARG A 19 32.53 -0.09 9.66
CA ARG A 19 32.45 0.27 11.09
C ARG A 19 33.83 0.52 11.68
N ASP A 20 34.82 -0.29 11.32
CA ASP A 20 36.19 -0.16 11.81
C ASP A 20 36.88 1.07 11.21
N ALA A 21 36.60 1.40 9.94
CA ALA A 21 37.14 2.56 9.24
C ALA A 21 36.36 3.87 9.50
N ARG A 22 35.53 3.93 10.55
CA ARG A 22 34.63 5.07 10.77
C ARG A 22 35.42 6.39 10.89
N PRO A 23 35.22 7.35 9.97
CA PRO A 23 35.87 8.65 10.06
C PRO A 23 35.40 9.40 11.32
N VAL A 24 36.33 10.04 12.02
CA VAL A 24 35.98 10.93 13.13
C VAL A 24 35.31 12.17 12.54
N VAL A 25 34.03 12.35 12.84
CA VAL A 25 33.25 13.52 12.45
C VAL A 25 33.70 14.71 13.29
N SER A 26 34.03 15.84 12.66
CA SER A 26 34.44 17.04 13.41
C SER A 26 33.29 17.61 14.24
N GLU A 27 33.60 18.15 15.42
CA GLU A 27 32.59 18.79 16.30
C GLU A 27 31.85 19.96 15.63
N ARG A 28 32.53 20.63 14.69
CA ARG A 28 31.93 21.69 13.88
C ARG A 28 30.84 21.13 12.96
N LEU A 29 31.08 19.97 12.35
CA LEU A 29 30.11 19.35 11.44
C LEU A 29 28.90 18.81 12.22
N THR A 30 29.13 18.17 13.38
CA THR A 30 28.02 17.70 14.22
C THR A 30 27.16 18.84 14.74
N SER A 31 27.76 19.94 15.18
CA SER A 31 27.02 21.13 15.62
C SER A 31 26.23 21.79 14.49
N ALA A 32 26.78 21.85 13.26
CA ALA A 32 26.07 22.34 12.09
C ALA A 32 24.86 21.45 11.73
N ILE A 33 25.01 20.12 11.76
CA ILE A 33 23.92 19.17 11.50
C ILE A 33 22.81 19.33 12.55
N LEU A 34 23.18 19.45 13.83
CA LEU A 34 22.19 19.62 14.91
C LEU A 34 21.45 20.96 14.80
N ALA A 35 22.15 22.03 14.42
CA ALA A 35 21.52 23.34 14.19
C ALA A 35 20.53 23.31 13.03
N ASP A 36 20.90 22.65 11.92
CA ASP A 36 20.02 22.48 10.76
C ASP A 36 18.79 21.62 11.09
N ALA A 37 19.00 20.50 11.79
CA ALA A 37 17.92 19.64 12.24
C ALA A 37 16.94 20.40 13.15
N ALA A 38 17.46 21.20 14.10
CA ALA A 38 16.62 22.02 14.97
C ALA A 38 15.82 23.08 14.18
N ALA A 39 16.41 23.69 13.16
CA ALA A 39 15.73 24.65 12.29
C ALA A 39 14.60 23.97 11.48
N GLN A 40 14.85 22.77 10.95
CA GLN A 40 13.82 21.99 10.25
C GLN A 40 12.71 21.55 11.20
N GLN A 41 13.05 21.02 12.39
CA GLN A 41 12.07 20.61 13.40
C GLN A 41 11.16 21.76 13.83
N ALA A 42 11.72 22.97 13.99
CA ALA A 42 10.92 24.16 14.27
C ALA A 42 9.95 24.50 13.13
N HIS A 43 10.31 24.23 11.87
CA HIS A 43 9.43 24.43 10.73
C HIS A 43 8.27 23.42 10.68
N TRP A 44 8.53 22.15 11.04
CA TRP A 44 7.49 21.12 11.13
C TRP A 44 6.57 21.29 12.34
N GLN A 45 7.08 21.84 13.44
CA GLN A 45 6.32 22.12 14.66
C GLN A 45 5.62 23.48 14.63
N ALA A 46 5.91 24.33 13.64
CA ALA A 46 5.20 25.57 13.45
C ALA A 46 3.71 25.25 13.29
N PRO A 47 2.83 25.82 14.14
CA PRO A 47 1.39 25.69 13.95
C PRO A 47 1.05 26.11 12.52
N PRO A 48 0.13 25.41 11.83
CA PRO A 48 -0.33 25.85 10.52
C PRO A 48 -0.70 27.33 10.61
N LEU A 49 -0.01 28.18 9.86
CA LEU A 49 -0.37 29.59 9.76
C LEU A 49 -1.87 29.64 9.41
N PRO A 50 -2.69 30.38 10.17
CA PRO A 50 -4.09 30.52 9.83
C PRO A 50 -4.15 30.99 8.37
N PRO A 51 -4.98 30.37 7.52
CA PRO A 51 -5.04 30.71 6.11
C PRO A 51 -5.25 32.22 6.01
N GLN A 52 -4.27 32.89 5.40
CA GLN A 52 -4.36 34.32 5.12
C GLN A 52 -5.60 34.49 4.27
N ASP A 53 -6.60 35.22 4.79
CA ASP A 53 -7.90 35.45 4.15
C ASP A 53 -7.71 36.12 2.79
N GLY A 54 -7.48 35.27 1.79
CA GLY A 54 -7.27 35.57 0.38
C GLY A 54 -7.80 34.36 -0.36
N SER A 55 -9.12 34.19 -0.29
CA SER A 55 -9.87 33.04 -0.76
C SER A 55 -9.78 32.86 -2.27
N VAL A 56 -8.69 32.26 -2.75
CA VAL A 56 -8.77 31.46 -3.97
C VAL A 56 -9.70 30.31 -3.60
N ARG A 57 -10.93 30.30 -4.15
CA ARG A 57 -11.92 29.24 -3.95
C ARG A 57 -11.31 27.91 -4.42
N ARG A 58 -10.59 27.24 -3.54
CA ARG A 58 -10.02 25.90 -3.77
C ARG A 58 -11.21 24.97 -3.96
N GLY A 59 -11.30 24.36 -5.15
CA GLY A 59 -12.36 23.41 -5.47
C GLY A 59 -12.40 22.24 -4.48
N PRO A 60 -13.47 21.43 -4.46
CA PRO A 60 -13.68 20.38 -3.47
C PRO A 60 -12.51 19.38 -3.40
N LEU A 61 -11.85 19.10 -4.53
CA LEU A 61 -10.65 18.24 -4.58
C LEU A 61 -9.44 18.85 -3.87
N ALA A 62 -9.24 20.17 -3.96
CA ALA A 62 -8.13 20.84 -3.30
C ALA A 62 -8.34 20.90 -1.77
N ALA A 63 -9.59 20.99 -1.32
CA ALA A 63 -9.93 20.84 0.10
C ALA A 63 -9.62 19.42 0.59
N LEU A 64 -9.99 18.39 -0.18
CA LEU A 64 -9.68 16.99 0.13
C LEU A 64 -8.15 16.75 0.22
N VAL A 65 -7.37 17.20 -0.77
CA VAL A 65 -5.90 17.08 -0.74
C VAL A 65 -5.29 17.83 0.44
N SER A 66 -5.80 19.01 0.79
CA SER A 66 -5.32 19.73 1.98
C SER A 66 -5.65 19.02 3.30
N ALA A 67 -6.80 18.33 3.37
CA ALA A 67 -7.22 17.56 4.55
C ALA A 67 -6.42 16.26 4.71
N LEU A 68 -5.97 15.64 3.61
CA LEU A 68 -5.15 14.41 3.63
C LEU A 68 -3.65 14.67 3.89
N GLY A 69 -3.23 15.90 4.20
CA GLY A 69 -1.82 16.23 4.48
C GLY A 69 -1.07 16.87 3.31
N GLY A 70 -1.79 17.39 2.32
CA GLY A 70 -1.22 18.18 1.22
C GLY A 70 -0.54 17.33 0.14
N TRP A 71 0.45 17.90 -0.55
CA TRP A 71 1.09 17.30 -1.72
C TRP A 71 1.76 15.94 -1.47
N VAL A 72 2.16 15.62 -0.23
CA VAL A 72 2.72 14.30 0.12
C VAL A 72 1.71 13.17 -0.12
N SER A 73 0.42 13.41 0.20
CA SER A 73 -0.64 12.44 -0.05
C SER A 73 -0.82 12.16 -1.55
N VAL A 74 -0.63 13.18 -2.39
CA VAL A 74 -0.67 13.06 -3.86
C VAL A 74 0.51 12.22 -4.35
N GLY A 75 1.71 12.42 -3.79
CA GLY A 75 2.87 11.58 -4.11
C GLY A 75 2.63 10.10 -3.81
N GLY A 76 2.09 9.79 -2.62
CA GLY A 76 1.71 8.41 -2.26
C GLY A 76 0.66 7.81 -3.20
N LEU A 77 -0.31 8.60 -3.63
CA LEU A 77 -1.36 8.15 -4.57
C LEU A 77 -0.81 7.84 -5.96
N VAL A 78 0.15 8.66 -6.44
CA VAL A 78 0.87 8.41 -7.69
C VAL A 78 1.70 7.14 -7.60
N THR A 79 2.44 6.95 -6.49
CA THR A 79 3.23 5.72 -6.27
C THR A 79 2.33 4.49 -6.19
N ALA A 80 1.22 4.54 -5.44
CA ALA A 80 0.25 3.45 -5.36
C ALA A 80 -0.35 3.10 -6.73
N SER A 81 -0.67 4.10 -7.55
CA SER A 81 -1.16 3.89 -8.92
C SER A 81 -0.10 3.25 -9.82
N CYS A 82 1.15 3.71 -9.74
CA CYS A 82 2.25 3.16 -10.52
C CYS A 82 2.55 1.71 -10.11
N THR A 83 2.57 1.42 -8.81
CA THR A 83 2.73 0.06 -8.26
C THR A 83 1.58 -0.85 -8.68
N GLY A 84 0.33 -0.37 -8.62
CA GLY A 84 -0.84 -1.11 -9.08
C GLY A 84 -0.78 -1.45 -10.57
N LEU A 85 -0.38 -0.49 -11.42
CA LEU A 85 -0.17 -0.71 -12.85
C LEU A 85 0.98 -1.68 -13.12
N TRP A 86 2.08 -1.58 -12.38
CA TRP A 86 3.21 -2.50 -12.49
C TRP A 86 2.79 -3.94 -12.17
N ILE A 87 2.16 -4.14 -11.01
CA ILE A 87 1.69 -5.46 -10.57
C ILE A 87 0.65 -5.99 -11.55
N GLY A 88 -0.35 -5.19 -11.91
CA GLY A 88 -1.41 -5.60 -12.83
C GLY A 88 -0.89 -5.97 -14.22
N LEU A 89 0.06 -5.20 -14.75
CA LEU A 89 0.68 -5.49 -16.04
C LEU A 89 1.50 -6.80 -15.99
N TRP A 90 2.32 -6.99 -14.95
CA TRP A 90 3.12 -8.20 -14.79
C TRP A 90 2.24 -9.44 -14.57
N VAL A 91 1.18 -9.34 -13.77
CA VAL A 91 0.22 -10.42 -13.53
C VAL A 91 -0.60 -10.72 -14.79
N GLY A 92 -0.97 -9.70 -15.57
CA GLY A 92 -1.71 -9.89 -16.82
C GLY A 92 -0.89 -10.56 -17.93
N ILE A 93 0.43 -10.33 -17.96
CA ILE A 93 1.34 -10.97 -18.92
C ILE A 93 1.68 -12.42 -18.49
N ALA A 94 1.73 -12.69 -17.18
CA ALA A 94 2.15 -13.98 -16.65
C ALA A 94 1.08 -15.10 -16.70
N GLY A 95 -0.09 -14.82 -17.26
CA GLY A 95 -1.18 -15.79 -17.38
C GLY A 95 -1.93 -16.03 -16.06
N PRO A 96 -3.20 -16.47 -16.13
CA PRO A 96 -4.07 -16.61 -14.97
C PRO A 96 -3.57 -17.64 -13.93
N GLU A 97 -2.67 -18.55 -14.33
CA GLU A 97 -1.97 -19.50 -13.48
C GLU A 97 -1.19 -18.84 -12.32
N VAL A 98 -0.63 -17.64 -12.50
CA VAL A 98 0.07 -16.93 -11.42
C VAL A 98 -0.91 -16.40 -10.37
N VAL A 99 -2.12 -16.02 -10.78
CA VAL A 99 -3.18 -15.59 -9.87
C VAL A 99 -3.76 -16.79 -9.11
N MET A 100 -3.96 -17.92 -9.80
CA MET A 100 -4.47 -19.14 -9.17
C MET A 100 -3.46 -19.79 -8.21
N ASN A 101 -2.16 -19.63 -8.45
CA ASN A 101 -1.10 -20.12 -7.58
C ASN A 101 -0.66 -19.09 -6.51
N ALA A 102 -1.29 -17.91 -6.46
CA ALA A 102 -1.04 -16.94 -5.40
C ALA A 102 -1.46 -17.54 -4.06
N ALA A 103 -0.49 -17.71 -3.17
CA ALA A 103 -0.69 -18.34 -1.86
C ALA A 103 -1.84 -17.63 -1.11
N GLY A 104 -2.94 -18.36 -0.91
CA GLY A 104 -4.16 -17.88 -0.23
C GLY A 104 -5.38 -17.71 -1.14
N LEU A 105 -5.22 -17.61 -2.47
CA LEU A 105 -6.37 -17.52 -3.37
C LEU A 105 -7.06 -18.88 -3.57
N GLY A 106 -6.28 -19.97 -3.60
CA GLY A 106 -6.81 -21.34 -3.64
C GLY A 106 -7.64 -21.70 -2.41
N THR A 107 -7.23 -21.25 -1.22
CA THR A 107 -7.99 -21.49 0.03
C THR A 107 -9.29 -20.69 0.07
N LEU A 108 -9.30 -19.49 -0.51
CA LEU A 108 -10.52 -18.69 -0.67
C LEU A 108 -11.47 -19.32 -1.71
N SER A 109 -10.93 -19.89 -2.79
CA SER A 109 -11.69 -20.63 -3.79
C SER A 109 -12.35 -21.88 -3.18
N ASP A 110 -11.61 -22.68 -2.43
CA ASP A 110 -12.14 -23.87 -1.74
C ASP A 110 -13.20 -23.49 -0.70
N ALA A 111 -12.95 -22.46 0.09
CA ALA A 111 -13.93 -21.94 1.05
C ALA A 111 -15.20 -21.42 0.35
N SER A 112 -15.05 -20.78 -0.83
CA SER A 112 -16.20 -20.35 -1.63
C SER A 112 -16.99 -21.53 -2.20
N ALA A 113 -16.31 -22.61 -2.63
CA ALA A 113 -16.97 -23.81 -3.11
C ALA A 113 -17.72 -24.55 -2.00
N MET A 114 -17.19 -24.54 -0.78
CA MET A 114 -17.87 -25.06 0.42
C MET A 114 -19.12 -24.25 0.80
N VAL A 115 -19.12 -22.93 0.57
CA VAL A 115 -20.26 -22.04 0.83
C VAL A 115 -21.31 -22.07 -0.28
N SER A 116 -20.91 -22.30 -1.53
CA SER A 116 -21.81 -22.25 -2.69
C SER A 116 -22.58 -23.56 -2.96
N GLY A 117 -22.12 -24.71 -2.45
CA GLY A 117 -22.69 -26.02 -2.79
C GLY A 117 -23.92 -26.45 -1.99
N ASP A 118 -23.88 -26.33 -0.66
CA ASP A 118 -24.91 -26.93 0.22
C ASP A 118 -25.98 -25.94 0.71
N ASP A 119 -25.64 -24.66 0.90
CA ASP A 119 -26.58 -23.67 1.45
C ASP A 119 -27.59 -23.12 0.41
N TYR A 120 -27.30 -23.20 -0.89
CA TYR A 120 -28.19 -22.71 -1.96
C TYR A 120 -29.20 -23.77 -2.44
N ALA A 121 -28.89 -25.06 -2.30
CA ALA A 121 -29.80 -26.14 -2.67
C ALA A 121 -31.08 -26.17 -1.81
N ALA A 122 -31.01 -25.67 -0.56
CA ALA A 122 -32.17 -25.54 0.32
C ALA A 122 -33.18 -24.47 -0.15
N TYR A 123 -32.74 -23.49 -0.94
CA TYR A 123 -33.59 -22.41 -1.46
C TYR A 123 -34.18 -22.69 -2.85
N GLU A 124 -33.65 -23.66 -3.60
CA GLU A 124 -34.18 -24.12 -4.89
C GLU A 124 -35.49 -24.93 -4.77
N THR A 125 -35.88 -25.36 -3.55
CA THR A 125 -37.10 -26.18 -3.34
C THR A 125 -38.39 -25.35 -3.34
N PHE A 126 -38.32 -24.02 -3.24
CA PHE A 126 -39.49 -23.17 -3.49
C PHE A 126 -39.68 -23.04 -5.00
N ASP A 127 -40.44 -23.97 -5.57
CA ASP A 127 -40.86 -23.93 -6.97
C ASP A 127 -41.75 -22.70 -7.23
N LEU A 128 -41.08 -21.60 -7.57
CA LEU A 128 -41.69 -20.31 -7.89
C LEU A 128 -42.59 -20.42 -9.13
N ALA A 129 -42.44 -21.46 -9.95
CA ALA A 129 -43.33 -21.74 -11.07
C ALA A 129 -44.70 -22.25 -10.61
N THR A 130 -44.78 -22.98 -9.50
CA THR A 130 -46.06 -23.43 -8.92
C THR A 130 -46.84 -22.27 -8.30
N VAL A 131 -46.16 -21.37 -7.56
CA VAL A 131 -46.81 -20.18 -6.97
C VAL A 131 -47.33 -19.21 -8.04
N LEU A 132 -46.62 -19.07 -9.17
CA LEU A 132 -47.08 -18.24 -10.29
C LEU A 132 -48.23 -18.86 -11.09
N ALA A 133 -48.32 -20.18 -11.12
CA ALA A 133 -49.41 -20.88 -11.77
C ALA A 133 -50.72 -20.80 -10.97
N GLU A 134 -50.64 -20.67 -9.64
CA GLU A 134 -51.79 -20.58 -8.74
C GLU A 134 -52.45 -19.18 -8.75
N ASP A 135 -51.71 -18.13 -9.12
CA ASP A 135 -52.23 -16.74 -9.25
C ASP A 135 -52.93 -16.48 -10.61
N MET A 136 -52.85 -17.43 -11.55
CA MET A 136 -53.41 -17.33 -12.90
C MET A 136 -54.73 -18.11 -13.09
N GLN A 137 -55.31 -18.65 -12.01
CA GLN A 137 -56.56 -19.43 -12.03
C GLN A 137 -57.69 -18.73 -11.29
#